data_AF-A0A0F2RL10-F1
#
_entry.id   AF-A0A0F2RL10-F1
#
_cell.length_a   1.000
_cell.length_b   1.000
_cell.length_c   1.000
_cell.angle_alpha   90.00
_cell.angle_beta   90.00
_cell.angle_gamma   90.00
#
_symmetry.space_group_name_H-M   'P 1'
#
loop_
_entity.id
_entity.type
_entity.pdbx_description
1 polymer ?
#
loop_
_entity_poly.entity_id
_entity_poly.type
_entity_poly.pdbx_seq_one_letter_code
_entity_poly.pdbx_strand_id
1 'polypeptide(L)'
;MMRHAIFAAAALAVAFGASGANAAEAQPAPLSVDAPVFKEPWVRYGDWPKASWPFDTLREDLSPPVPTAPRKIDGPITGDAEKGKALAADRRRGGSCLACHIMGSGELPGSAGIDLSEIGLAGRTDEELFNTVYDRRVYNPDTIMPPWGTHGVFTDEEIRDIVAFLKTLTKPTVFKTALDDPANRPEPVEDRDNQDPFVNPAAEIIDETGPATFAQVGPNGKACASCHESEAALKGWAAAMPQWEPRLNKMLGIEEFIARHAKATMDADWLMQSPENTTLAVYMRVLSNGLPINPDLTSPEAKAALARAEAMAERKIGQLNLACVDCHQTAAKTWIRGQWLGEFKGQLPHFPTWRTSRQEIWDIRKRLQWCGVAIRADELAPDAPEYGDLELFLARANQGLDLNVPGIRH
;
A
#
# COMPACT_ATOMS: atom_id res chain seq x y z
N MET A 1 75.27 -34.50 5.38
CA MET A 1 74.30 -35.49 5.90
C MET A 1 72.92 -34.87 5.85
N MET A 2 72.14 -35.25 4.86
CA MET A 2 70.76 -34.80 4.61
C MET A 2 69.81 -35.38 5.67
N ARG A 3 68.81 -34.60 6.09
CA ARG A 3 67.39 -34.98 6.00
C ARG A 3 66.50 -33.80 6.37
N HIS A 4 65.68 -33.39 5.40
CA HIS A 4 64.57 -32.47 5.55
C HIS A 4 63.45 -33.18 6.35
N ALA A 5 62.85 -32.48 7.31
CA ALA A 5 61.63 -32.92 7.99
C ALA A 5 60.49 -32.01 7.56
N ILE A 6 59.55 -32.59 6.80
CA ILE A 6 58.29 -31.99 6.37
C ILE A 6 57.30 -32.17 7.52
N PHE A 7 56.72 -31.09 8.02
CA PHE A 7 55.59 -31.13 8.95
C PHE A 7 54.29 -31.35 8.16
N ALA A 8 53.67 -32.52 8.34
CA ALA A 8 52.32 -32.79 7.87
C ALA A 8 51.32 -32.43 8.99
N ALA A 9 50.40 -31.50 8.70
CA ALA A 9 49.27 -31.18 9.56
C ALA A 9 48.20 -32.27 9.41
N ALA A 10 47.85 -32.93 10.52
CA ALA A 10 46.73 -33.87 10.57
C ALA A 10 45.42 -33.09 10.77
N ALA A 11 44.51 -33.19 9.80
CA ALA A 11 43.15 -32.69 9.90
C ALA A 11 42.30 -33.64 10.76
N LEU A 12 41.75 -33.13 11.86
CA LEU A 12 40.72 -33.82 12.64
C LEU A 12 39.36 -33.50 12.00
N ALA A 13 38.77 -34.45 11.29
CA ALA A 13 37.38 -34.38 10.85
C ALA A 13 36.47 -34.80 12.01
N VAL A 14 35.73 -33.85 12.59
CA VAL A 14 34.63 -34.14 13.51
C VAL A 14 33.37 -34.34 12.68
N ALA A 15 32.94 -35.59 12.54
CA ALA A 15 31.67 -35.94 11.93
C ALA A 15 30.53 -35.57 12.90
N PHE A 16 29.76 -34.54 12.56
CA PHE A 16 28.45 -34.30 13.18
C PHE A 16 27.45 -35.30 12.59
N GLY A 17 27.11 -36.32 13.38
CA GLY A 17 26.02 -37.23 13.08
C GLY A 17 24.70 -36.47 13.07
N ALA A 18 24.03 -36.44 11.92
CA ALA A 18 22.66 -36.00 11.80
C ALA A 18 21.75 -37.00 12.55
N SER A 19 21.25 -36.60 13.73
CA SER A 19 20.10 -37.25 14.34
C SER A 19 18.85 -36.76 13.61
N GLY A 20 18.37 -37.56 12.67
CA GLY A 20 17.07 -37.37 12.04
C GLY A 20 15.97 -37.49 13.09
N ALA A 21 15.44 -36.35 13.51
CA ALA A 21 14.14 -36.27 14.16
C ALA A 21 13.09 -36.16 13.04
N ASN A 22 12.23 -37.17 12.95
CA ASN A 22 11.03 -37.14 12.11
C ASN A 22 10.20 -35.91 12.49
N ALA A 23 10.09 -34.94 11.58
CA ALA A 23 9.05 -33.93 11.64
C ALA A 23 7.73 -34.64 11.35
N ALA A 24 7.01 -35.03 12.41
CA ALA A 24 5.61 -35.39 12.28
C ALA A 24 4.88 -34.15 11.72
N GLU A 25 4.13 -34.31 10.63
CA GLU A 25 3.28 -33.24 10.09
C GLU A 25 2.36 -32.74 11.21
N ALA A 26 2.62 -31.53 11.69
CA ALA A 26 1.77 -30.88 12.67
C ALA A 26 0.35 -30.76 12.09
N GLN A 27 -0.65 -31.13 12.89
CA GLN A 27 -2.04 -30.96 12.47
C GLN A 27 -2.31 -29.47 12.15
N PRO A 28 -3.00 -29.16 11.04
CA PRO A 28 -3.27 -27.78 10.67
C PRO A 28 -4.14 -27.10 11.73
N ALA A 29 -3.87 -25.81 11.98
CA ALA A 29 -4.65 -25.03 12.94
C ALA A 29 -6.16 -25.03 12.57
N PRO A 30 -7.08 -25.22 13.52
CA PRO A 30 -8.52 -25.12 13.25
C PRO A 30 -8.90 -23.74 12.70
N LEU A 31 -9.65 -23.68 11.62
CA LEU A 31 -10.12 -22.43 11.00
C LEU A 31 -11.59 -22.56 10.60
N SER A 32 -12.36 -21.50 10.78
CA SER A 32 -13.69 -21.36 10.17
C SER A 32 -13.54 -20.94 8.71
N VAL A 33 -14.11 -21.71 7.79
CA VAL A 33 -13.96 -21.51 6.33
C VAL A 33 -15.25 -21.10 5.63
N ASP A 34 -16.40 -21.31 6.27
CA ASP A 34 -17.71 -21.16 5.62
C ASP A 34 -18.26 -19.73 5.69
N ALA A 35 -17.79 -18.92 6.63
CA ALA A 35 -18.29 -17.58 6.87
C ALA A 35 -17.28 -16.49 6.44
N PRO A 36 -17.78 -15.34 5.95
CA PRO A 36 -17.01 -14.11 5.85
C PRO A 36 -16.43 -13.71 7.20
N VAL A 37 -15.23 -13.12 7.18
CA VAL A 37 -14.57 -12.59 8.39
C VAL A 37 -14.66 -11.07 8.47
N PHE A 38 -15.73 -10.51 7.91
CA PHE A 38 -16.04 -9.09 7.93
C PHE A 38 -17.55 -8.91 8.03
N LYS A 39 -18.00 -7.70 8.34
CA LYS A 39 -19.43 -7.40 8.43
C LYS A 39 -20.04 -7.28 7.02
N GLU A 40 -21.11 -8.03 6.75
CA GLU A 40 -21.86 -7.94 5.49
C GLU A 40 -23.11 -7.05 5.59
N PRO A 41 -23.43 -6.27 4.53
CA PRO A 41 -22.58 -5.99 3.37
C PRO A 41 -21.35 -5.18 3.78
N TRP A 42 -20.21 -5.40 3.10
CA TRP A 42 -18.98 -4.66 3.38
C TRP A 42 -19.15 -3.18 3.04
N VAL A 43 -19.00 -2.32 4.05
CA VAL A 43 -18.95 -0.87 3.88
C VAL A 43 -17.94 -0.32 4.88
N ARG A 44 -16.81 0.20 4.39
CA ARG A 44 -15.80 0.81 5.25
C ARG A 44 -16.23 2.19 5.76
N TYR A 45 -16.60 3.07 4.83
CA TYR A 45 -16.90 4.47 5.12
C TYR A 45 -18.36 4.77 4.80
N GLY A 46 -19.24 4.65 5.80
CA GLY A 46 -20.68 4.88 5.62
C GLY A 46 -21.04 6.29 5.11
N ASP A 47 -20.20 7.28 5.43
CA ASP A 47 -20.37 8.68 5.03
C ASP A 47 -19.59 9.07 3.77
N TRP A 48 -18.79 8.15 3.22
CA TRP A 48 -18.07 8.42 1.97
C TRP A 48 -19.08 8.56 0.84
N PRO A 49 -18.87 9.48 -0.12
CA PRO A 49 -19.78 9.62 -1.25
C PRO A 49 -20.04 8.25 -1.86
N LYS A 50 -21.31 7.84 -1.92
CA LYS A 50 -21.79 6.63 -2.61
C LYS A 50 -21.62 6.74 -4.13
N ALA A 51 -20.66 7.54 -4.59
CA ALA A 51 -20.21 7.45 -5.96
C ALA A 51 -19.61 6.06 -6.10
N SER A 52 -20.39 5.13 -6.69
CA SER A 52 -19.78 4.02 -7.39
C SER A 52 -18.88 4.66 -8.42
N TRP A 53 -17.60 4.38 -8.34
CA TRP A 53 -16.67 4.74 -9.40
C TRP A 53 -16.74 3.55 -10.34
N PRO A 54 -17.50 3.60 -11.45
CA PRO A 54 -17.69 2.46 -12.36
C PRO A 54 -16.41 2.12 -13.16
N PHE A 55 -15.26 2.46 -12.61
CA PHE A 55 -13.91 2.27 -13.12
C PHE A 55 -13.25 1.15 -12.31
N ASP A 56 -12.16 0.60 -12.83
CA ASP A 56 -11.58 -0.69 -12.40
C ASP A 56 -11.48 -0.91 -10.91
N THR A 57 -11.56 -2.17 -10.54
CA THR A 57 -11.14 -2.67 -9.23
C THR A 57 -9.88 -3.51 -9.41
N LEU A 58 -9.32 -4.01 -8.32
CA LEU A 58 -8.25 -5.02 -8.41
C LEU A 58 -8.70 -6.31 -9.13
N ARG A 59 -10.02 -6.54 -9.28
CA ARG A 59 -10.58 -7.74 -9.94
C ARG A 59 -10.73 -7.61 -11.45
N GLU A 60 -11.21 -6.48 -11.91
CA GLU A 60 -11.69 -6.29 -13.28
C GLU A 60 -11.12 -5.01 -13.87
N ASP A 61 -10.68 -5.12 -15.13
CA ASP A 61 -10.26 -4.00 -15.97
C ASP A 61 -11.46 -3.56 -16.83
N LEU A 62 -12.04 -2.43 -16.45
CA LEU A 62 -13.18 -1.73 -17.03
C LEU A 62 -12.75 -0.37 -17.62
N SER A 63 -11.45 -0.08 -17.68
CA SER A 63 -10.94 1.23 -18.06
C SER A 63 -11.15 1.41 -19.55
N PRO A 64 -11.64 2.59 -20.00
CA PRO A 64 -11.70 2.91 -21.41
C PRO A 64 -10.35 2.68 -22.09
N PRO A 65 -10.34 2.05 -23.28
CA PRO A 65 -9.10 1.75 -23.99
C PRO A 65 -8.34 3.03 -24.31
N VAL A 66 -7.02 2.90 -24.42
CA VAL A 66 -6.14 4.00 -24.83
C VAL A 66 -6.60 4.58 -26.18
N PRO A 67 -6.78 5.90 -26.30
CA PRO A 67 -7.14 6.51 -27.58
C PRO A 67 -6.08 6.23 -28.66
N THR A 68 -6.53 5.86 -29.86
CA THR A 68 -5.63 5.53 -30.98
C THR A 68 -5.13 6.75 -31.75
N ALA A 69 -5.74 7.92 -31.55
CA ALA A 69 -5.37 9.17 -32.20
C ALA A 69 -5.78 10.39 -31.36
N PRO A 70 -5.04 11.51 -31.44
CA PRO A 70 -5.43 12.76 -30.78
C PRO A 70 -6.77 13.28 -31.31
N ARG A 71 -7.57 13.87 -30.43
CA ARG A 71 -8.80 14.57 -30.80
C ARG A 71 -8.46 15.84 -31.56
N LYS A 72 -9.19 16.10 -32.64
CA LYS A 72 -9.14 17.37 -33.35
C LYS A 72 -9.97 18.41 -32.61
N ILE A 73 -9.41 19.61 -32.48
CA ILE A 73 -10.12 20.76 -31.92
C ILE A 73 -10.35 21.80 -33.01
N ASP A 74 -11.54 22.41 -32.99
CA ASP A 74 -11.86 23.48 -33.93
C ASP A 74 -11.34 24.82 -33.41
N GLY A 75 -10.46 25.44 -34.20
CA GLY A 75 -9.91 26.77 -33.92
C GLY A 75 -9.01 26.86 -32.68
N PRO A 76 -8.53 28.07 -32.35
CA PRO A 76 -7.77 28.30 -31.13
C PRO A 76 -8.66 28.17 -29.89
N ILE A 77 -8.09 27.68 -28.79
CA ILE A 77 -8.77 27.59 -27.50
C ILE A 77 -8.85 28.98 -26.86
N THR A 78 -10.08 29.44 -26.67
CA THR A 78 -10.46 30.66 -25.94
C THR A 78 -11.24 30.28 -24.68
N GLY A 79 -10.55 29.78 -23.65
CA GLY A 79 -11.13 29.49 -22.32
C GLY A 79 -10.87 30.60 -21.30
N ASP A 80 -11.44 30.45 -20.11
CA ASP A 80 -11.25 31.32 -18.95
C ASP A 80 -10.07 30.82 -18.08
N ALA A 81 -8.95 31.54 -18.12
CA ALA A 81 -7.73 31.16 -17.40
C ALA A 81 -7.90 31.18 -15.87
N GLU A 82 -8.76 32.03 -15.31
CA GLU A 82 -8.97 32.05 -13.85
C GLU A 82 -9.80 30.84 -13.41
N LYS A 83 -10.79 30.44 -14.20
CA LYS A 83 -11.49 29.15 -13.98
C LYS A 83 -10.55 27.97 -14.13
N GLY A 84 -9.72 27.96 -15.17
CA GLY A 84 -8.72 26.92 -15.41
C GLY A 84 -7.77 26.75 -14.24
N LYS A 85 -7.28 27.87 -13.69
CA LYS A 85 -6.44 27.89 -12.49
C LYS A 85 -7.16 27.31 -11.27
N ALA A 86 -8.42 27.69 -11.06
CA ALA A 86 -9.22 27.17 -9.95
C ALA A 86 -9.45 25.65 -10.09
N LEU A 87 -9.76 25.17 -11.29
CA LEU A 87 -9.92 23.74 -11.59
C LEU A 87 -8.62 22.96 -11.35
N ALA A 88 -7.49 23.48 -11.84
CA ALA A 88 -6.18 22.87 -11.63
C ALA A 88 -5.78 22.77 -10.14
N ALA A 89 -6.30 23.68 -9.30
CA ALA A 89 -6.07 23.69 -7.85
C ALA A 89 -7.12 22.89 -7.03
N ASP A 90 -8.24 22.47 -7.63
CA ASP A 90 -9.35 21.84 -6.91
C ASP A 90 -9.05 20.38 -6.52
N ARG A 91 -8.76 20.17 -5.24
CA ARG A 91 -8.48 18.84 -4.66
C ARG A 91 -9.66 17.88 -4.73
N ARG A 92 -10.89 18.40 -4.88
CA ARG A 92 -12.12 17.58 -4.98
C ARG A 92 -12.33 17.01 -6.37
N ARG A 93 -11.53 17.38 -7.37
CA ARG A 93 -11.56 16.83 -8.73
C ARG A 93 -10.34 15.95 -8.98
N GLY A 94 -10.18 14.91 -8.17
CA GLY A 94 -9.12 13.91 -8.34
C GLY A 94 -7.74 14.31 -7.79
N GLY A 95 -7.69 15.12 -6.73
CA GLY A 95 -6.42 15.48 -6.06
C GLY A 95 -5.77 16.78 -6.55
N SER A 96 -6.26 17.37 -7.65
CA SER A 96 -5.73 18.57 -8.33
C SER A 96 -4.40 18.36 -9.07
N CYS A 97 -4.18 19.13 -10.14
CA CYS A 97 -2.95 19.08 -10.95
C CYS A 97 -1.68 19.40 -10.14
N LEU A 98 -1.82 20.28 -9.13
CA LEU A 98 -0.76 20.62 -8.18
C LEU A 98 -0.31 19.43 -7.33
N ALA A 99 -1.08 18.33 -7.28
CA ALA A 99 -0.63 17.12 -6.59
C ALA A 99 0.64 16.54 -7.20
N CYS A 100 0.80 16.64 -8.52
CA CYS A 100 1.98 16.12 -9.22
C CYS A 100 2.86 17.24 -9.78
N HIS A 101 2.28 18.37 -10.15
CA HIS A 101 2.97 19.42 -10.90
C HIS A 101 3.23 20.69 -10.08
N ILE A 102 4.32 21.37 -10.43
CA ILE A 102 4.56 22.77 -10.10
C ILE A 102 3.88 23.62 -11.18
N MET A 103 3.07 24.64 -10.82
CA MET A 103 2.24 25.39 -11.79
C MET A 103 2.21 26.92 -11.52
N GLY A 104 3.33 27.52 -11.15
CA GLY A 104 3.49 28.98 -10.98
C GLY A 104 2.91 29.55 -9.68
N SER A 105 1.93 28.90 -9.07
CA SER A 105 1.36 29.29 -7.77
C SER A 105 0.76 28.09 -7.05
N GLY A 106 0.66 28.16 -5.72
CA GLY A 106 0.12 27.10 -4.89
C GLY A 106 1.09 26.71 -3.77
N GLU A 107 0.55 26.14 -2.70
CA GLU A 107 1.33 25.66 -1.55
C GLU A 107 1.58 24.16 -1.67
N LEU A 108 2.79 23.77 -1.29
CA LEU A 108 3.26 22.39 -1.32
C LEU A 108 2.91 21.64 -2.62
N PRO A 109 3.31 22.11 -3.82
CA PRO A 109 3.14 21.35 -5.07
C PRO A 109 3.90 20.02 -5.03
N GLY A 110 3.49 19.06 -5.86
CA GLY A 110 4.25 17.83 -6.06
C GLY A 110 5.46 17.99 -6.99
N SER A 111 6.23 16.92 -7.11
CA SER A 111 7.35 16.76 -8.05
C SER A 111 7.32 15.43 -8.82
N ALA A 112 6.24 14.65 -8.69
CA ALA A 112 6.05 13.43 -9.48
C ALA A 112 5.82 13.72 -10.98
N GLY A 113 5.23 14.87 -11.27
CA GLY A 113 5.07 15.40 -12.63
C GLY A 113 6.12 16.47 -12.93
N ILE A 114 6.23 16.84 -14.21
CA ILE A 114 7.12 17.93 -14.64
C ILE A 114 6.68 19.29 -14.07
N ASP A 115 7.62 20.23 -13.97
CA ASP A 115 7.30 21.63 -13.73
C ASP A 115 6.59 22.23 -14.97
N LEU A 116 5.40 22.80 -14.75
CA LEU A 116 4.56 23.40 -15.79
C LEU A 116 4.55 24.94 -15.70
N SER A 117 5.32 25.56 -14.81
CA SER A 117 5.31 27.01 -14.61
C SER A 117 5.72 27.84 -15.83
N GLU A 118 6.40 27.21 -16.80
CA GLU A 118 6.80 27.81 -18.07
C GLU A 118 6.20 27.10 -19.30
N ILE A 119 5.17 26.27 -19.13
CA ILE A 119 4.61 25.46 -20.22
C ILE A 119 4.06 26.31 -21.38
N GLY A 120 3.63 27.55 -21.12
CA GLY A 120 3.19 28.50 -22.15
C GLY A 120 4.31 28.92 -23.12
N LEU A 121 5.58 28.74 -22.74
CA LEU A 121 6.75 29.00 -23.59
C LEU A 121 7.18 27.77 -24.41
N ALA A 122 6.59 26.60 -24.18
CA ALA A 122 7.02 25.34 -24.77
C ALA A 122 6.67 25.18 -26.27
N GLY A 123 6.01 26.17 -26.89
CA GLY A 123 5.64 26.14 -28.31
C GLY A 123 4.60 25.06 -28.67
N ARG A 124 3.87 24.54 -27.68
CA ARG A 124 2.82 23.53 -27.88
C ARG A 124 1.59 24.16 -28.51
N THR A 125 0.99 23.44 -29.45
CA THR A 125 -0.30 23.82 -30.03
C THR A 125 -1.43 23.64 -29.01
N ASP A 126 -2.52 24.37 -29.21
CA ASP A 126 -3.73 24.20 -28.41
C ASP A 126 -4.26 22.75 -28.47
N GLU A 127 -4.13 22.09 -29.64
CA GLU A 127 -4.52 20.69 -29.83
C GLU A 127 -3.66 19.75 -28.96
N GLU A 128 -2.34 19.94 -28.93
CA GLU A 128 -1.44 19.13 -28.09
C GLU A 128 -1.69 19.33 -26.60
N LEU A 129 -1.91 20.58 -26.17
CA LEU A 129 -2.21 20.88 -24.76
C LEU A 129 -3.55 20.29 -24.35
N PHE A 130 -4.58 20.45 -25.18
CA PHE A 130 -5.89 19.86 -24.95
C PHE A 130 -5.82 18.35 -24.83
N ASN A 131 -5.17 17.67 -25.78
CA ASN A 131 -5.05 16.21 -25.74
C ASN A 131 -4.16 15.72 -24.58
N THR A 132 -3.15 16.49 -24.18
CA THR A 132 -2.35 16.17 -22.99
C THR A 132 -3.20 16.18 -21.72
N VAL A 133 -4.08 17.18 -21.55
CA VAL A 133 -4.97 17.25 -20.38
C VAL A 133 -6.14 16.27 -20.51
N TYR A 134 -6.70 16.11 -21.71
CA TYR A 134 -7.84 15.23 -21.95
C TYR A 134 -7.49 13.76 -21.73
N ASP A 135 -6.44 13.27 -22.40
CA ASP A 135 -5.95 11.91 -22.25
C ASP A 135 -4.53 11.78 -22.76
N ARG A 136 -3.55 11.89 -21.85
CA ARG A 136 -2.13 11.79 -22.21
C ARG A 136 -1.73 10.41 -22.77
N ARG A 137 -2.56 9.37 -22.57
CA ARG A 137 -2.28 8.01 -23.06
C ARG A 137 -2.18 7.94 -24.58
N VAL A 138 -2.81 8.88 -25.29
CA VAL A 138 -2.69 9.02 -26.75
C VAL A 138 -1.26 9.30 -27.23
N TYR A 139 -0.43 9.90 -26.38
CA TYR A 139 0.99 10.17 -26.66
C TYR A 139 1.94 9.23 -25.92
N ASN A 140 1.55 8.79 -24.73
CA ASN A 140 2.31 7.83 -23.92
C ASN A 140 1.34 6.92 -23.15
N PRO A 141 1.06 5.70 -23.63
CA PRO A 141 0.17 4.74 -22.96
C PRO A 141 0.55 4.44 -21.50
N ASP A 142 1.84 4.49 -21.17
CA ASP A 142 2.39 4.16 -19.84
C ASP A 142 2.45 5.36 -18.89
N THR A 143 1.80 6.47 -19.24
CA THR A 143 1.81 7.69 -18.42
C THR A 143 1.16 7.48 -17.04
N ILE A 144 1.68 8.19 -16.04
CA ILE A 144 1.04 8.34 -14.72
C ILE A 144 0.04 9.51 -14.69
N MET A 145 -0.12 10.25 -15.79
CA MET A 145 -1.06 11.36 -15.87
C MET A 145 -2.48 10.81 -16.01
N PRO A 146 -3.41 11.16 -15.11
CA PRO A 146 -4.78 10.68 -15.22
C PRO A 146 -5.44 11.10 -16.54
N PRO A 147 -6.25 10.24 -17.17
CA PRO A 147 -7.00 10.54 -18.39
C PRO A 147 -8.24 11.37 -18.06
N TRP A 148 -8.02 12.63 -17.67
CA TRP A 148 -9.02 13.48 -17.03
C TRP A 148 -10.33 13.64 -17.82
N GLY A 149 -10.23 13.73 -19.15
CA GLY A 149 -11.39 13.85 -20.03
C GLY A 149 -12.05 12.51 -20.32
N THR A 150 -11.28 11.49 -20.70
CA THR A 150 -11.80 10.15 -21.01
C THR A 150 -12.53 9.52 -19.82
N HIS A 151 -12.05 9.76 -18.59
CA HIS A 151 -12.68 9.24 -17.36
C HIS A 151 -13.71 10.21 -16.76
N GLY A 152 -14.08 11.25 -17.50
CA GLY A 152 -15.15 12.19 -17.13
C GLY A 152 -14.84 13.02 -15.87
N VAL A 153 -13.57 13.18 -15.50
CA VAL A 153 -13.19 14.06 -14.38
C VAL A 153 -13.35 15.52 -14.76
N PHE A 154 -13.12 15.88 -16.03
CA PHE A 154 -13.38 17.23 -16.56
C PHE A 154 -14.14 17.14 -17.90
N THR A 155 -15.02 18.11 -18.12
CA THR A 155 -15.66 18.34 -19.41
C THR A 155 -14.69 18.99 -20.41
N ASP A 156 -15.03 18.94 -21.70
CA ASP A 156 -14.24 19.59 -22.74
C ASP A 156 -14.05 21.10 -22.48
N GLU A 157 -15.07 21.78 -21.96
CA GLU A 157 -14.99 23.23 -21.65
C GLU A 157 -14.09 23.50 -20.45
N GLU A 158 -14.21 22.70 -19.38
CA GLU A 158 -13.29 22.80 -18.22
C GLU A 158 -11.83 22.54 -18.65
N ILE A 159 -11.59 21.63 -19.59
CA ILE A 159 -10.25 21.38 -20.13
C ILE A 159 -9.77 22.57 -20.97
N ARG A 160 -10.64 23.22 -21.73
CA ARG A 160 -10.31 24.46 -22.47
C ARG A 160 -9.93 25.59 -21.51
N ASP A 161 -10.64 25.74 -20.40
CA ASP A 161 -10.28 26.69 -19.34
C ASP A 161 -8.90 26.37 -18.74
N ILE A 162 -8.62 25.09 -18.43
CA ILE A 162 -7.30 24.64 -17.95
C ILE A 162 -6.20 24.94 -18.98
N VAL A 163 -6.42 24.66 -20.27
CA VAL A 163 -5.44 24.97 -21.32
C VAL A 163 -5.21 26.49 -21.44
N ALA A 164 -6.27 27.30 -21.32
CA ALA A 164 -6.14 28.76 -21.29
C ALA A 164 -5.25 29.20 -20.12
N PHE A 165 -5.41 28.60 -18.93
CA PHE A 165 -4.51 28.82 -17.79
C PHE A 165 -3.06 28.39 -18.08
N LEU A 166 -2.83 27.19 -18.60
CA LEU A 166 -1.49 26.68 -18.91
C LEU A 166 -0.73 27.63 -19.85
N LYS A 167 -1.43 28.22 -20.84
CA LYS A 167 -0.83 29.20 -21.77
C LYS A 167 -0.37 30.48 -21.08
N THR A 168 -0.92 30.82 -19.91
CA THR A 168 -0.46 31.98 -19.12
C THR A 168 0.84 31.72 -18.35
N LEU A 169 1.20 30.46 -18.14
CA LEU A 169 2.37 30.05 -17.35
C LEU A 169 3.64 30.23 -18.18
N THR A 170 4.34 31.36 -17.95
CA THR A 170 5.49 31.80 -18.76
C THR A 170 6.69 32.21 -17.90
N LYS A 171 6.66 31.90 -16.61
CA LYS A 171 7.71 32.29 -15.66
C LYS A 171 7.92 31.17 -14.65
N PRO A 172 9.16 30.93 -14.21
CA PRO A 172 9.44 29.97 -13.16
C PRO A 172 8.62 30.28 -11.90
N THR A 173 8.22 29.23 -11.18
CA THR A 173 7.52 29.39 -9.90
C THR A 173 8.42 30.09 -8.91
N VAL A 174 7.89 31.13 -8.25
CA VAL A 174 8.51 31.73 -7.08
C VAL A 174 7.85 31.14 -5.85
N PHE A 175 8.57 30.25 -5.16
CA PHE A 175 8.09 29.61 -3.94
C PHE A 175 8.02 30.61 -2.78
N LYS A 176 6.94 30.57 -1.99
CA LYS A 176 6.78 31.46 -0.82
C LYS A 176 7.74 31.09 0.30
N THR A 177 7.99 29.80 0.47
CA THR A 177 8.85 29.24 1.50
C THR A 177 9.78 28.18 0.92
N ALA A 178 10.89 27.88 1.61
CA ALA A 178 11.77 26.77 1.22
C ALA A 178 11.04 25.42 1.22
N LEU A 179 10.02 25.25 2.08
CA LEU A 179 9.20 24.05 2.13
C LEU A 179 8.23 23.95 0.95
N ASP A 180 7.88 25.05 0.28
CA ASP A 180 7.04 24.97 -0.92
C ASP A 180 7.80 24.41 -2.12
N ASP A 181 9.12 24.56 -2.17
CA ASP A 181 9.98 23.99 -3.20
C ASP A 181 10.23 22.51 -2.94
N PRO A 182 9.70 21.57 -3.76
CA PRO A 182 9.93 20.14 -3.57
C PRO A 182 11.41 19.74 -3.58
N ALA A 183 12.28 20.50 -4.26
CA ALA A 183 13.72 20.22 -4.32
C ALA A 183 14.43 20.54 -3.00
N ASN A 184 13.84 21.38 -2.15
CA ASN A 184 14.41 21.82 -0.87
C ASN A 184 13.71 21.18 0.34
N ARG A 185 12.68 20.36 0.14
CA ARG A 185 12.00 19.65 1.25
C ARG A 185 12.89 18.52 1.77
N PRO A 186 13.08 18.41 3.09
CA PRO A 186 13.77 17.26 3.66
C PRO A 186 12.92 15.99 3.46
N GLU A 187 13.57 14.90 3.08
CA GLU A 187 12.93 13.58 3.08
C GLU A 187 12.47 13.25 4.51
N PRO A 188 11.23 12.77 4.71
CA PRO A 188 10.75 12.44 6.04
C PRO A 188 11.54 11.26 6.62
N VAL A 189 12.08 11.46 7.81
CA VAL A 189 12.70 10.40 8.62
C VAL A 189 11.77 10.12 9.78
N GLU A 190 11.45 8.84 10.00
CA GLU A 190 10.77 8.43 11.22
C GLU A 190 11.83 8.08 12.27
N ASP A 191 12.04 9.00 13.21
CA ASP A 191 13.01 8.88 14.31
C ASP A 191 12.34 8.73 15.69
N ARG A 192 11.01 8.72 15.73
CA ARG A 192 10.25 8.50 16.97
C ARG A 192 10.46 7.07 17.49
N ASP A 193 10.55 6.96 18.81
CA ASP A 193 10.44 5.66 19.48
C ASP A 193 9.01 5.14 19.34
N ASN A 194 8.79 4.26 18.36
CA ASN A 194 7.48 3.74 18.04
C ASN A 194 6.96 2.72 19.06
N GLN A 195 7.78 2.29 20.02
CA GLN A 195 7.42 1.35 21.07
C GLN A 195 7.19 2.05 22.42
N ASP A 196 7.38 3.37 22.50
CA ASP A 196 7.02 4.17 23.67
C ASP A 196 5.52 4.54 23.62
N PRO A 197 4.68 4.13 24.59
CA PRO A 197 3.26 4.47 24.64
C PRO A 197 2.98 5.98 24.79
N PHE A 198 3.94 6.78 25.27
CA PHE A 198 3.81 8.25 25.30
C PHE A 198 3.98 8.88 23.93
N VAL A 199 4.58 8.17 22.97
CA VAL A 199 4.83 8.62 21.59
C VAL A 199 3.85 7.98 20.61
N ASN A 200 3.60 6.68 20.78
CA ASN A 200 2.73 5.87 19.96
C ASN A 200 1.62 5.23 20.81
N PRO A 201 0.36 5.71 20.71
CA PRO A 201 -0.75 5.11 21.46
C PRO A 201 -0.93 3.60 21.21
N ALA A 202 -0.54 3.09 20.03
CA ALA A 202 -0.62 1.65 19.76
C ALA A 202 0.40 0.83 20.57
N ALA A 203 1.44 1.44 21.13
CA ALA A 203 2.45 0.72 21.92
C ALA A 203 1.91 0.22 23.27
N GLU A 204 0.78 0.73 23.77
CA GLU A 204 0.07 0.15 24.92
C GLU A 204 -0.31 -1.33 24.69
N ILE A 205 -0.44 -1.75 23.43
CA ILE A 205 -0.71 -3.15 23.07
C ILE A 205 0.44 -4.08 23.48
N ILE A 206 1.68 -3.59 23.51
CA ILE A 206 2.85 -4.42 23.79
C ILE A 206 2.71 -5.09 25.16
N ASP A 207 2.42 -4.29 26.20
CA ASP A 207 2.48 -4.75 27.59
C ASP A 207 1.10 -4.88 28.25
N GLU A 208 0.06 -4.22 27.74
CA GLU A 208 -1.26 -4.19 28.40
C GLU A 208 -2.35 -4.86 27.56
N THR A 209 -2.79 -4.21 26.48
CA THR A 209 -4.01 -4.65 25.79
C THR A 209 -3.80 -5.88 24.90
N GLY A 210 -2.58 -6.13 24.41
CA GLY A 210 -2.22 -7.34 23.67
C GLY A 210 -2.30 -8.61 24.52
N PRO A 211 -1.54 -8.70 25.63
CA PRO A 211 -1.65 -9.81 26.58
C PRO A 211 -3.06 -10.00 27.14
N ALA A 212 -3.78 -8.90 27.44
CA ALA A 212 -5.16 -8.97 27.89
C ALA A 212 -6.10 -9.59 26.84
N THR A 213 -5.96 -9.19 25.57
CA THR A 213 -6.74 -9.76 24.45
C THR A 213 -6.37 -11.22 24.21
N PHE A 214 -5.10 -11.59 24.35
CA PHE A 214 -4.63 -12.98 24.23
C PHE A 214 -5.21 -13.89 25.34
N ALA A 215 -5.41 -13.35 26.54
CA ALA A 215 -6.03 -14.04 27.66
C ALA A 215 -7.57 -13.95 27.68
N GLN A 216 -8.18 -13.17 26.77
CA GLN A 216 -9.62 -12.96 26.74
C GLN A 216 -10.37 -14.26 26.44
N VAL A 217 -11.34 -14.58 27.29
CA VAL A 217 -12.18 -15.79 27.16
C VAL A 217 -13.32 -15.51 26.18
N GLY A 218 -13.43 -16.33 25.14
CA GLY A 218 -14.53 -16.30 24.17
C GLY A 218 -15.80 -16.98 24.68
N PRO A 219 -16.91 -16.91 23.91
CA PRO A 219 -18.21 -17.45 24.30
C PRO A 219 -18.23 -18.93 24.72
N ASN A 220 -17.32 -19.75 24.17
CA ASN A 220 -17.23 -21.17 24.52
C ASN A 220 -16.33 -21.48 25.74
N GLY A 221 -15.84 -20.46 26.45
CA GLY A 221 -15.00 -20.61 27.63
C GLY A 221 -13.51 -20.85 27.34
N LYS A 222 -13.06 -20.74 26.08
CA LYS A 222 -11.64 -20.85 25.69
C LYS A 222 -11.02 -19.49 25.41
N ALA A 223 -9.69 -19.41 25.54
CA ALA A 223 -8.87 -18.25 25.21
C ALA A 223 -7.62 -18.68 24.44
N CYS A 224 -6.92 -17.76 23.76
CA CYS A 224 -5.66 -18.06 23.09
C CYS A 224 -4.65 -18.68 24.08
N ALA A 225 -4.52 -18.06 25.26
CA ALA A 225 -3.68 -18.52 26.35
C ALA A 225 -4.03 -19.93 26.89
N SER A 226 -5.25 -20.43 26.65
CA SER A 226 -5.66 -21.76 27.09
C SER A 226 -5.13 -22.90 26.21
N CYS A 227 -4.61 -22.58 25.02
CA CYS A 227 -4.02 -23.54 24.08
C CYS A 227 -2.55 -23.22 23.76
N HIS A 228 -2.16 -21.94 23.83
CA HIS A 228 -0.84 -21.43 23.50
C HIS A 228 -0.12 -20.94 24.76
N GLU A 229 0.26 -21.88 25.64
CA GLU A 229 0.78 -21.60 26.99
C GLU A 229 2.14 -20.86 27.01
N SER A 230 2.83 -20.74 25.87
CA SER A 230 4.08 -19.99 25.76
C SER A 230 4.09 -19.11 24.52
N GLU A 231 4.16 -17.79 24.73
CA GLU A 231 4.43 -16.80 23.68
C GLU A 231 5.71 -17.12 22.89
N ALA A 232 6.69 -17.76 23.53
CA ALA A 232 7.92 -18.20 22.87
C ALA A 232 7.66 -19.22 21.75
N ALA A 233 6.57 -20.00 21.84
CA ALA A 233 6.16 -20.92 20.78
C ALA A 233 5.57 -20.20 19.56
N LEU A 234 5.12 -18.96 19.72
CA LEU A 234 4.59 -18.12 18.64
C LEU A 234 5.66 -17.22 18.01
N LYS A 235 6.83 -17.12 18.62
CA LYS A 235 7.95 -16.32 18.12
C LYS A 235 8.36 -16.78 16.71
N GLY A 236 8.41 -15.83 15.78
CA GLY A 236 8.81 -16.07 14.39
C GLY A 236 7.66 -16.51 13.48
N TRP A 237 6.50 -16.90 14.01
CA TRP A 237 5.35 -17.25 13.17
C TRP A 237 4.93 -16.07 12.29
N ALA A 238 4.82 -14.88 12.87
CA ALA A 238 4.40 -13.69 12.14
C ALA A 238 5.40 -13.26 11.05
N ALA A 239 6.69 -13.56 11.23
CA ALA A 239 7.73 -13.27 10.24
C ALA A 239 7.62 -14.14 8.97
N ALA A 240 6.96 -15.31 9.07
CA ALA A 240 6.77 -16.24 7.95
C ALA A 240 5.45 -16.05 7.19
N MET A 241 4.65 -15.02 7.53
CA MET A 241 3.36 -14.73 6.93
C MET A 241 3.48 -13.73 5.76
N PRO A 242 2.53 -13.73 4.80
CA PRO A 242 1.37 -14.61 4.66
C PRO A 242 1.74 -16.02 4.12
N GLN A 243 0.84 -16.99 4.30
CA GLN A 243 1.03 -18.38 3.86
C GLN A 243 -0.16 -18.92 3.08
N TRP A 244 0.07 -19.89 2.18
CA TRP A 244 -1.02 -20.52 1.42
C TRP A 244 -1.90 -21.37 2.33
N GLU A 245 -3.22 -21.15 2.28
CA GLU A 245 -4.20 -21.95 3.02
C GLU A 245 -5.06 -22.77 2.04
N PRO A 246 -4.80 -24.09 1.90
CA PRO A 246 -5.49 -24.92 0.92
C PRO A 246 -7.00 -25.02 1.16
N ARG A 247 -7.47 -24.91 2.41
CA ARG A 247 -8.91 -24.96 2.71
C ARG A 247 -9.67 -23.73 2.22
N LEU A 248 -8.98 -22.60 2.06
CA LEU A 248 -9.53 -21.34 1.55
C LEU A 248 -9.11 -21.05 0.10
N ASN A 249 -8.18 -21.83 -0.45
CA ASN A 249 -7.62 -21.66 -1.79
C ASN A 249 -7.08 -20.22 -2.03
N LYS A 250 -6.37 -19.66 -1.04
CA LYS A 250 -5.78 -18.32 -1.12
C LYS A 250 -4.62 -18.12 -0.13
N MET A 251 -3.86 -17.04 -0.33
CA MET A 251 -2.88 -16.56 0.64
C MET A 251 -3.58 -15.99 1.88
N LEU A 252 -3.28 -16.56 3.04
CA LEU A 252 -3.82 -16.21 4.33
C LEU A 252 -2.85 -15.28 5.08
N GLY A 253 -3.33 -14.08 5.43
CA GLY A 253 -2.63 -13.12 6.29
C GLY A 253 -2.95 -13.32 7.77
N ILE A 254 -2.27 -12.58 8.64
CA ILE A 254 -2.40 -12.73 10.10
C ILE A 254 -3.80 -12.35 10.59
N GLU A 255 -4.32 -11.21 10.12
CA GLU A 255 -5.61 -10.65 10.52
C GLU A 255 -6.76 -11.61 10.15
N GLU A 256 -6.67 -12.23 8.97
CA GLU A 256 -7.65 -13.22 8.55
C GLU A 256 -7.52 -14.54 9.32
N PHE A 257 -6.28 -14.99 9.58
CA PHE A 257 -6.03 -16.17 10.42
C PHE A 257 -6.67 -15.98 11.80
N ILE A 258 -6.44 -14.84 12.45
CA ILE A 258 -7.01 -14.52 13.77
C ILE A 258 -8.53 -14.64 13.75
N ALA A 259 -9.20 -13.99 12.78
CA ALA A 259 -10.66 -13.99 12.70
C ALA A 259 -11.22 -15.41 12.53
N ARG A 260 -10.62 -16.21 11.64
CA ARG A 260 -11.06 -17.58 11.37
C ARG A 260 -10.75 -18.53 12.51
N HIS A 261 -9.59 -18.38 13.15
CA HIS A 261 -9.15 -19.22 14.26
C HIS A 261 -9.97 -18.94 15.51
N ALA A 262 -10.17 -17.66 15.86
CA ALA A 262 -11.00 -17.25 16.99
C ALA A 262 -12.45 -17.76 16.85
N LYS A 263 -13.02 -17.71 15.64
CA LYS A 263 -14.34 -18.29 15.40
C LYS A 263 -14.36 -19.81 15.63
N ALA A 264 -13.36 -20.54 15.13
CA ALA A 264 -13.33 -22.00 15.22
C ALA A 264 -13.03 -22.53 16.63
N THR A 265 -12.19 -21.83 17.40
CA THR A 265 -11.68 -22.35 18.69
C THR A 265 -12.27 -21.67 19.91
N MET A 266 -12.77 -20.43 19.77
CA MET A 266 -13.30 -19.62 20.87
C MET A 266 -14.78 -19.24 20.68
N ASP A 267 -15.35 -19.51 19.50
CA ASP A 267 -16.66 -19.00 19.05
C ASP A 267 -16.76 -17.46 19.14
N ALA A 268 -15.63 -16.78 18.95
CA ALA A 268 -15.55 -15.32 19.02
C ALA A 268 -15.57 -14.70 17.62
N ASP A 269 -16.44 -13.71 17.41
CA ASP A 269 -16.56 -12.99 16.14
C ASP A 269 -15.56 -11.81 16.06
N TRP A 270 -14.26 -12.11 16.19
CA TRP A 270 -13.16 -11.15 16.05
C TRP A 270 -12.87 -10.87 14.57
N LEU A 271 -13.87 -10.31 13.89
CA LEU A 271 -13.84 -9.99 12.46
C LEU A 271 -12.61 -9.14 12.11
N MET A 272 -12.10 -9.31 10.89
CA MET A 272 -10.99 -8.51 10.37
C MET A 272 -11.27 -7.02 10.57
N GLN A 273 -10.26 -6.32 11.07
CA GLN A 273 -10.30 -4.88 11.33
C GLN A 273 -11.23 -4.46 12.48
N SER A 274 -11.73 -5.39 13.28
CA SER A 274 -12.26 -5.08 14.61
C SER A 274 -11.13 -4.68 15.57
N PRO A 275 -11.44 -4.02 16.70
CA PRO A 275 -10.45 -3.71 17.73
C PRO A 275 -9.72 -4.95 18.26
N GLU A 276 -10.43 -6.05 18.51
CA GLU A 276 -9.85 -7.30 19.02
C GLU A 276 -8.89 -7.92 18.00
N ASN A 277 -9.29 -7.94 16.73
CA ASN A 277 -8.49 -8.47 15.63
C ASN A 277 -7.21 -7.65 15.42
N THR A 278 -7.32 -6.32 15.38
CA THR A 278 -6.15 -5.45 15.14
C THR A 278 -5.20 -5.45 16.34
N THR A 279 -5.71 -5.44 17.57
CA THR A 279 -4.91 -5.58 18.80
C THR A 279 -4.12 -6.89 18.81
N LEU A 280 -4.79 -8.03 18.55
CA LEU A 280 -4.10 -9.31 18.51
C LEU A 280 -3.11 -9.40 17.34
N ALA A 281 -3.41 -8.82 16.18
CA ALA A 281 -2.51 -8.81 15.02
C ALA A 281 -1.23 -8.00 15.26
N VAL A 282 -1.32 -6.90 16.03
CA VAL A 282 -0.14 -6.16 16.54
C VAL A 282 0.64 -7.06 17.49
N TYR A 283 -0.03 -7.60 18.51
CA TYR A 283 0.61 -8.41 19.54
C TYR A 283 1.34 -9.63 18.97
N MET A 284 0.75 -10.37 18.03
CA MET A 284 1.39 -11.51 17.36
C MET A 284 2.67 -11.11 16.59
N ARG A 285 2.72 -9.90 16.03
CA ARG A 285 3.92 -9.37 15.37
C ARG A 285 4.95 -8.86 16.36
N VAL A 286 4.53 -8.27 17.48
CA VAL A 286 5.41 -7.86 18.60
C VAL A 286 6.23 -9.05 19.11
N LEU A 287 5.61 -10.23 19.27
CA LEU A 287 6.31 -11.46 19.65
C LEU A 287 7.42 -11.88 18.67
N SER A 288 7.39 -11.34 17.45
CA SER A 288 8.36 -11.59 16.38
C SER A 288 9.20 -10.36 16.00
N ASN A 289 9.12 -9.25 16.76
CA ASN A 289 9.93 -8.06 16.51
C ASN A 289 11.43 -8.41 16.51
N GLY A 290 12.19 -7.73 15.65
CA GLY A 290 13.63 -7.98 15.45
C GLY A 290 13.94 -9.26 14.66
N LEU A 291 12.92 -9.99 14.19
CA LEU A 291 13.12 -11.11 13.26
C LEU A 291 12.88 -10.64 11.82
N PRO A 292 13.66 -11.15 10.85
CA PRO A 292 13.52 -10.78 9.46
C PRO A 292 12.24 -11.37 8.85
N ILE A 293 11.53 -10.55 8.06
CA ILE A 293 10.42 -11.02 7.21
C ILE A 293 10.94 -12.10 6.25
N ASN A 294 10.31 -13.27 6.28
CA ASN A 294 10.72 -14.44 5.51
C ASN A 294 9.51 -15.32 5.14
N PRO A 295 8.60 -14.84 4.27
CA PRO A 295 7.48 -15.64 3.77
C PRO A 295 7.97 -16.80 2.89
N ASP A 296 7.13 -17.82 2.68
CA ASP A 296 7.39 -18.80 1.63
C ASP A 296 7.18 -18.17 0.24
N LEU A 297 8.22 -18.27 -0.59
CA LEU A 297 8.23 -17.79 -1.98
C LEU A 297 8.51 -18.94 -2.97
N THR A 298 8.62 -20.16 -2.46
CA THR A 298 9.15 -21.31 -3.20
C THR A 298 8.07 -22.28 -3.67
N SER A 299 6.97 -22.42 -2.91
CA SER A 299 5.84 -23.27 -3.27
C SER A 299 5.21 -22.85 -4.61
N PRO A 300 4.64 -23.81 -5.37
CA PRO A 300 3.88 -23.50 -6.59
C PRO A 300 2.78 -22.46 -6.35
N GLU A 301 2.09 -22.54 -5.22
CA GLU A 301 0.98 -21.67 -4.86
C GLU A 301 1.46 -20.25 -4.53
N ALA A 302 2.55 -20.09 -3.77
CA ALA A 302 3.16 -18.78 -3.53
C ALA A 302 3.64 -18.12 -4.82
N LYS A 303 4.24 -18.88 -5.74
CA LYS A 303 4.65 -18.35 -7.06
C LYS A 303 3.46 -17.89 -7.90
N ALA A 304 2.37 -18.68 -7.90
CA ALA A 304 1.15 -18.30 -8.59
C ALA A 304 0.51 -17.04 -7.97
N ALA A 305 0.50 -16.93 -6.65
CA ALA A 305 0.05 -15.74 -5.92
C ALA A 305 0.88 -14.50 -6.26
N LEU A 306 2.21 -14.63 -6.27
CA LEU A 306 3.11 -13.53 -6.67
C LEU A 306 2.86 -13.07 -8.10
N ALA A 307 2.68 -13.99 -9.06
CA ALA A 307 2.40 -13.62 -10.44
C ALA A 307 1.08 -12.84 -10.59
N ARG A 308 0.03 -13.25 -9.84
CA ARG A 308 -1.22 -12.49 -9.78
C ARG A 308 -1.02 -11.12 -9.12
N ALA A 309 -0.24 -11.06 -8.05
CA ALA A 309 0.05 -9.82 -7.33
C ALA A 309 0.85 -8.82 -8.17
N GLU A 310 1.84 -9.27 -8.94
CA GLU A 310 2.61 -8.44 -9.87
C GLU A 310 1.69 -7.84 -10.95
N ALA A 311 0.84 -8.67 -11.56
CA ALA A 311 -0.14 -8.19 -12.53
C ALA A 311 -1.12 -7.18 -11.91
N MET A 312 -1.52 -7.37 -10.64
CA MET A 312 -2.34 -6.39 -9.92
C MET A 312 -1.57 -5.11 -9.57
N ALA A 313 -0.29 -5.20 -9.23
CA ALA A 313 0.54 -4.03 -8.89
C ALA A 313 0.75 -3.11 -10.11
N GLU A 314 0.74 -3.68 -11.32
CA GLU A 314 0.83 -2.97 -12.60
C GLU A 314 -0.53 -2.54 -13.16
N ARG A 315 -1.63 -3.10 -12.64
CA ARG A 315 -2.99 -2.78 -13.10
C ARG A 315 -3.36 -1.35 -12.70
N LYS A 316 -3.69 -0.55 -13.71
CA LYS A 316 -4.31 0.77 -13.53
C LYS A 316 -5.73 0.56 -13.01
N ILE A 317 -6.10 1.27 -11.95
CA ILE A 317 -7.46 1.22 -11.42
C ILE A 317 -8.06 2.58 -11.09
N GLY A 318 -9.38 2.60 -10.89
CA GLY A 318 -10.14 3.76 -10.45
C GLY A 318 -10.24 4.89 -11.48
N GLN A 319 -10.97 5.95 -11.13
CA GLN A 319 -11.19 7.09 -12.03
C GLN A 319 -9.88 7.77 -12.46
N LEU A 320 -8.83 7.72 -11.62
CA LEU A 320 -7.54 8.33 -11.95
C LEU A 320 -6.63 7.45 -12.79
N ASN A 321 -7.01 6.19 -13.07
CA ASN A 321 -6.23 5.25 -13.89
C ASN A 321 -4.78 5.13 -13.40
N LEU A 322 -4.60 4.74 -12.14
CA LEU A 322 -3.28 4.62 -11.50
C LEU A 322 -3.07 3.20 -10.97
N ALA A 323 -1.83 2.73 -11.07
CA ALA A 323 -1.36 1.45 -10.55
C ALA A 323 -0.46 1.64 -9.33
N CYS A 324 -0.21 0.57 -8.56
CA CYS A 324 0.71 0.63 -7.42
C CYS A 324 2.11 1.06 -7.87
N VAL A 325 2.59 0.53 -9.00
CA VAL A 325 3.91 0.83 -9.57
C VAL A 325 4.04 2.30 -10.01
N ASP A 326 2.95 2.99 -10.35
CA ASP A 326 3.03 4.40 -10.76
C ASP A 326 3.55 5.28 -9.62
N CYS A 327 3.11 5.03 -8.40
CA CYS A 327 3.50 5.82 -7.24
C CYS A 327 4.69 5.21 -6.47
N HIS A 328 4.73 3.89 -6.34
CA HIS A 328 5.70 3.20 -5.48
C HIS A 328 6.92 2.64 -6.24
N GLN A 329 7.02 2.91 -7.54
CA GLN A 329 8.18 2.61 -8.37
C GLN A 329 8.53 3.76 -9.33
N THR A 330 7.60 4.15 -10.21
CA THR A 330 7.85 5.20 -11.22
C THR A 330 8.03 6.58 -10.60
N ALA A 331 7.10 7.00 -9.73
CA ALA A 331 7.18 8.26 -9.00
C ALA A 331 7.67 8.08 -7.55
N ALA A 332 8.30 6.95 -7.23
CA ALA A 332 8.85 6.74 -5.89
C ALA A 332 9.92 7.80 -5.59
N LYS A 333 10.05 8.18 -4.32
CA LYS A 333 11.00 9.20 -3.84
C LYS A 333 10.77 10.57 -4.49
N THR A 334 9.50 10.86 -4.77
CA THR A 334 9.05 12.19 -5.17
C THR A 334 7.95 12.69 -4.24
N TRP A 335 7.56 13.95 -4.41
CA TRP A 335 6.51 14.57 -3.63
C TRP A 335 5.17 14.51 -4.37
N ILE A 336 4.12 14.05 -3.69
CA ILE A 336 2.73 14.27 -4.08
C ILE A 336 2.12 15.25 -3.10
N ARG A 337 1.90 16.49 -3.55
CA ARG A 337 1.77 17.64 -2.65
C ARG A 337 2.92 17.65 -1.62
N GLY A 338 2.62 17.81 -0.33
CA GLY A 338 3.58 17.69 0.77
C GLY A 338 3.80 16.26 1.27
N GLN A 339 3.28 15.23 0.61
CA GLN A 339 3.50 13.83 1.01
C GLN A 339 4.67 13.23 0.21
N TRP A 340 5.63 12.65 0.92
CA TRP A 340 6.70 11.87 0.31
C TRP A 340 6.18 10.49 -0.12
N LEU A 341 6.44 10.11 -1.38
CA LEU A 341 6.12 8.77 -1.88
C LEU A 341 7.27 7.79 -1.55
N GLY A 342 7.02 6.87 -0.62
CA GLY A 342 7.95 5.76 -0.39
C GLY A 342 7.93 4.74 -1.53
N GLU A 343 9.01 3.99 -1.70
CA GLU A 343 9.06 2.80 -2.58
C GLU A 343 8.44 1.57 -1.87
N PHE A 344 8.26 0.44 -2.58
CA PHE A 344 7.69 -0.79 -1.98
C PHE A 344 8.49 -1.34 -0.79
N LYS A 345 9.83 -1.20 -0.82
CA LYS A 345 10.72 -1.61 0.27
C LYS A 345 10.62 -0.63 1.44
N GLY A 346 10.58 -1.15 2.65
CA GLY A 346 10.38 -0.41 3.91
C GLY A 346 8.92 -0.17 4.30
N GLN A 347 7.94 -0.58 3.49
CA GLN A 347 6.52 -0.29 3.75
C GLN A 347 5.85 -1.29 4.69
N LEU A 348 6.23 -2.57 4.65
CA LEU A 348 5.55 -3.62 5.41
C LEU A 348 6.04 -3.82 6.86
N PRO A 349 7.34 -3.67 7.22
CA PRO A 349 7.88 -4.14 8.50
C PRO A 349 7.26 -3.54 9.76
N HIS A 350 6.59 -2.40 9.63
CA HIS A 350 5.97 -1.67 10.71
C HIS A 350 4.44 -1.77 10.73
N PHE A 351 3.84 -2.67 9.95
CA PHE A 351 2.39 -2.91 9.99
C PHE A 351 2.03 -4.05 10.95
N PRO A 352 0.90 -3.94 11.69
CA PRO A 352 -0.01 -2.80 11.75
C PRO A 352 0.60 -1.54 12.39
N THR A 353 0.15 -0.38 11.93
CA THR A 353 0.70 0.93 12.31
C THR A 353 -0.38 1.85 12.86
N TRP A 354 -0.05 2.67 13.85
CA TRP A 354 -0.87 3.81 14.25
C TRP A 354 -0.83 4.89 13.17
N ARG A 355 -2.00 5.34 12.72
CA ARG A 355 -2.16 6.41 11.73
C ARG A 355 -2.48 7.72 12.43
N THR A 356 -1.51 8.63 12.53
CA THR A 356 -1.69 9.88 13.28
C THR A 356 -2.79 10.77 12.68
N SER A 357 -2.98 10.75 11.35
CA SER A 357 -4.07 11.48 10.68
C SER A 357 -5.48 10.94 10.97
N ARG A 358 -5.58 9.70 11.46
CA ARG A 358 -6.86 9.00 11.68
C ARG A 358 -7.11 8.64 13.14
N GLN A 359 -6.08 8.69 13.97
CA GLN A 359 -6.12 8.28 15.38
C GLN A 359 -6.64 6.85 15.55
N GLU A 360 -6.16 5.93 14.71
CA GLU A 360 -6.50 4.51 14.76
C GLU A 360 -5.37 3.64 14.18
N ILE A 361 -5.41 2.33 14.49
CA ILE A 361 -4.48 1.33 13.97
C ILE A 361 -4.95 0.83 12.62
N TRP A 362 -4.03 0.75 11.66
CA TRP A 362 -4.26 0.19 10.34
C TRP A 362 -3.37 -1.03 10.12
N ASP A 363 -4.01 -2.16 9.78
CA ASP A 363 -3.34 -3.29 9.13
C ASP A 363 -3.02 -2.97 7.66
N ILE A 364 -2.25 -3.86 7.03
CA ILE A 364 -1.80 -3.66 5.66
C ILE A 364 -2.96 -3.71 4.65
N ARG A 365 -4.00 -4.51 4.87
CA ARG A 365 -5.14 -4.62 3.94
C ARG A 365 -6.00 -3.35 4.00
N LYS A 366 -6.20 -2.78 5.20
CA LYS A 366 -6.79 -1.45 5.38
C LYS A 366 -6.02 -0.37 4.64
N ARG A 367 -4.68 -0.44 4.62
CA ARG A 367 -3.84 0.46 3.80
C ARG A 367 -4.06 0.25 2.30
N LEU A 368 -4.09 -0.98 1.81
CA LEU A 368 -4.34 -1.28 0.39
C LEU A 368 -5.71 -0.75 -0.07
N GLN A 369 -6.74 -0.92 0.76
CA GLN A 369 -8.08 -0.37 0.53
C GLN A 369 -8.04 1.16 0.43
N TRP A 370 -7.35 1.83 1.36
CA TRP A 370 -7.19 3.28 1.32
C TRP A 370 -6.43 3.79 0.08
N CYS A 371 -5.46 3.02 -0.43
CA CYS A 371 -4.78 3.36 -1.68
C CYS A 371 -5.76 3.43 -2.85
N GLY A 372 -6.70 2.48 -2.95
CA GLY A 372 -7.77 2.49 -3.96
C GLY A 372 -8.69 3.72 -3.83
N VAL A 373 -9.08 4.06 -2.60
CA VAL A 373 -9.91 5.24 -2.32
C VAL A 373 -9.25 6.54 -2.79
N ALA A 374 -7.95 6.68 -2.58
CA ALA A 374 -7.20 7.88 -2.97
C ALA A 374 -7.23 8.13 -4.49
N ILE A 375 -7.37 7.06 -5.29
CA ILE A 375 -7.43 7.11 -6.76
C ILE A 375 -8.85 6.86 -7.32
N ARG A 376 -9.87 6.86 -6.44
CA ARG A 376 -11.28 6.67 -6.78
C ARG A 376 -11.56 5.33 -7.43
N ALA A 377 -11.06 4.26 -6.82
CA ALA A 377 -11.42 2.89 -7.12
C ALA A 377 -12.34 2.32 -6.04
N ASP A 378 -13.18 1.36 -6.39
CA ASP A 378 -14.00 0.63 -5.42
C ASP A 378 -13.14 -0.35 -4.61
N GLU A 379 -13.37 -0.43 -3.30
CA GLU A 379 -12.66 -1.32 -2.40
C GLU A 379 -13.18 -2.76 -2.48
N LEU A 380 -12.31 -3.74 -2.21
CA LEU A 380 -12.72 -5.12 -1.95
C LEU A 380 -12.92 -5.36 -0.45
N ALA A 381 -13.57 -6.46 -0.09
CA ALA A 381 -13.70 -6.88 1.31
C ALA A 381 -12.33 -7.23 1.92
N PRO A 382 -12.15 -7.11 3.26
CA PRO A 382 -10.85 -7.34 3.91
C PRO A 382 -10.23 -8.71 3.66
N ASP A 383 -11.04 -9.75 3.44
CA ASP A 383 -10.58 -11.12 3.19
C ASP A 383 -10.47 -11.48 1.70
N ALA A 384 -10.62 -10.49 0.81
CA ALA A 384 -10.51 -10.70 -0.62
C ALA A 384 -9.15 -11.34 -0.98
N PRO A 385 -9.10 -12.40 -1.82
CA PRO A 385 -7.87 -13.11 -2.16
C PRO A 385 -6.80 -12.19 -2.77
N GLU A 386 -7.24 -11.13 -3.46
CA GLU A 386 -6.38 -10.11 -4.07
C GLU A 386 -5.47 -9.44 -3.02
N TYR A 387 -5.99 -9.17 -1.82
CA TYR A 387 -5.20 -8.58 -0.75
C TYR A 387 -4.21 -9.56 -0.14
N GLY A 388 -4.52 -10.85 -0.09
CA GLY A 388 -3.56 -11.88 0.34
C GLY A 388 -2.38 -12.01 -0.62
N ASP A 389 -2.66 -12.00 -1.92
CA ASP A 389 -1.63 -12.01 -2.96
C ASP A 389 -0.75 -10.73 -2.91
N LEU A 390 -1.36 -9.55 -2.77
CA LEU A 390 -0.63 -8.28 -2.63
C LEU A 390 0.18 -8.19 -1.33
N GLU A 391 -0.33 -8.76 -0.22
CA GLU A 391 0.41 -8.86 1.03
C GLU A 391 1.67 -9.73 0.87
N LEU A 392 1.60 -10.84 0.11
CA LEU A 392 2.77 -11.66 -0.23
C LEU A 392 3.77 -10.88 -1.10
N PHE A 393 3.29 -10.11 -2.09
CA PHE A 393 4.14 -9.26 -2.91
C PHE A 393 4.91 -8.22 -2.08
N LEU A 394 4.24 -7.57 -1.13
CA LEU A 394 4.88 -6.65 -0.20
C LEU A 394 5.84 -7.37 0.74
N ALA A 395 5.49 -8.56 1.23
CA ALA A 395 6.38 -9.36 2.08
C ALA A 395 7.66 -9.75 1.34
N ARG A 396 7.58 -10.11 0.06
CA ARG A 396 8.74 -10.32 -0.81
C ARG A 396 9.58 -9.05 -0.97
N ALA A 397 8.97 -7.90 -1.24
CA ALA A 397 9.68 -6.63 -1.39
C ALA A 397 10.40 -6.17 -0.10
N ASN A 398 9.97 -6.71 1.05
CA ASN A 398 10.48 -6.40 2.38
C ASN A 398 11.22 -7.59 3.03
N GLN A 399 11.49 -8.67 2.28
CA GLN A 399 12.17 -9.85 2.79
C GLN A 399 13.54 -9.47 3.38
N GLY A 400 13.85 -10.02 4.56
CA GLY A 400 15.09 -9.76 5.28
C GLY A 400 15.11 -8.47 6.09
N LEU A 401 14.09 -7.61 6.01
CA LEU A 401 13.93 -6.49 6.94
C LEU A 401 13.30 -6.99 8.24
N ASP A 402 13.77 -6.47 9.36
CA ASP A 402 13.27 -6.85 10.68
C ASP A 402 11.90 -6.25 10.95
N LEU A 403 11.00 -7.06 11.50
CA LEU A 403 9.72 -6.58 12.02
C LEU A 403 9.94 -5.56 13.14
N ASN A 404 9.21 -4.44 13.07
CA ASN A 404 9.18 -3.41 14.10
C ASN A 404 7.75 -2.85 14.25
N VAL A 405 6.93 -3.58 15.02
CA VAL A 405 5.51 -3.32 15.22
C VAL A 405 5.24 -3.02 16.70
N PRO A 406 4.28 -2.14 17.05
CA PRO A 406 3.44 -1.34 16.17
C PRO A 406 4.24 -0.21 15.51
N GLY A 407 3.97 0.04 14.23
CA GLY A 407 4.48 1.24 13.57
C GLY A 407 3.76 2.50 14.03
N ILE A 408 4.32 3.66 13.67
CA ILE A 408 3.65 4.95 13.75
C ILE A 408 3.89 5.72 12.45
N ARG A 409 2.84 6.14 11.75
CA ARG A 409 2.93 6.86 10.46
C ARG A 409 1.80 7.88 10.35
N HIS A 410 1.98 8.89 9.49
CA HIS A 410 0.94 9.88 9.23
C HIS A 410 -0.24 9.28 8.48
#